data_AF-A0A847V367-F1
#
_entry.id   AF-A0A847V367-F1
#
_cell.length_a   1.000
_cell.length_b   1.000
_cell.length_c   1.000
_cell.angle_alpha   90.00
_cell.angle_beta   90.00
_cell.angle_gamma   90.00
#
_symmetry.space_group_name_H-M   'P 1'
#
loop_
_entity.id
_entity.type
_entity.pdbx_description
1 polymer ?
#
loop_
_entity_poly.entity_id
_entity_poly.type
_entity_poly.pdbx_seq_one_letter_code
_entity_poly.pdbx_strand_id
1 'polypeptide(L)'
;MKKTILIFVSLTCFATIASVGSSMAEEMLIQDSGNETTVNISALYSSGFLGVAEAVKFTPPKAGWILDSVQILGWDGYEENGTLPDERMICMEIRDENLRLLYRFTDSQLPYFTFSGMPGMGVIEVPSLPMNGDFYVCFYDRGAVDIGLDWNKVEGNSFFYDMMTGELIPAEVGTKNSEELIPVNWIIRAAGR
;
A
#
# COMPACT_ATOMS: atom_id res chain seq x y z
N MET A 1 72.00 -26.35 -15.56
CA MET A 1 71.53 -25.01 -15.13
C MET A 1 70.55 -24.47 -16.17
N LYS A 2 69.48 -23.78 -15.72
CA LYS A 2 68.32 -23.21 -16.45
C LYS A 2 67.21 -24.24 -16.75
N LYS A 3 66.20 -24.42 -15.89
CA LYS A 3 65.00 -23.60 -15.57
C LYS A 3 63.93 -23.59 -16.68
N THR A 4 62.96 -24.49 -16.49
CA THR A 4 61.50 -24.31 -16.45
C THR A 4 60.83 -23.31 -17.40
N ILE A 5 59.79 -23.75 -18.12
CA ILE A 5 58.41 -23.21 -18.11
C ILE A 5 57.49 -24.33 -18.65
N LEU A 6 56.62 -24.88 -17.79
CA LEU A 6 55.42 -25.63 -18.20
C LEU A 6 54.23 -24.71 -17.92
N ILE A 7 53.44 -24.39 -18.95
CA ILE A 7 52.18 -23.66 -18.81
C ILE A 7 51.09 -24.72 -18.61
N PHE A 8 50.55 -24.81 -17.39
CA PHE A 8 49.30 -25.52 -17.11
C PHE A 8 48.14 -24.56 -17.42
N VAL A 9 47.37 -24.86 -18.45
CA VAL A 9 46.06 -24.22 -18.68
C VAL A 9 45.03 -25.06 -17.93
N SER A 10 44.58 -24.59 -16.76
CA SER A 10 43.45 -25.19 -16.05
C SER A 10 42.15 -24.72 -16.70
N LEU A 11 41.50 -25.61 -17.45
CA LEU A 11 40.15 -25.40 -17.97
C LEU A 11 39.16 -25.68 -16.83
N THR A 12 38.84 -24.68 -16.02
CA THR A 12 37.75 -24.77 -15.04
C THR A 12 36.43 -24.55 -15.76
N CYS A 13 35.69 -25.63 -16.00
CA CYS A 13 34.29 -25.57 -16.38
C CYS A 13 33.49 -24.89 -15.25
N PHE A 14 33.15 -23.61 -15.44
CA PHE A 14 32.10 -22.96 -14.67
C PHE A 14 30.77 -23.59 -15.10
N ALA A 15 30.24 -24.49 -14.28
CA ALA A 15 28.83 -24.85 -14.35
C ALA A 15 28.02 -23.70 -13.75
N THR A 16 27.54 -22.79 -14.59
CA THR A 16 26.52 -21.81 -14.21
C THR A 16 25.23 -22.57 -13.95
N ILE A 17 24.89 -22.81 -12.69
CA ILE A 17 23.51 -23.15 -12.31
C ILE A 17 22.71 -21.87 -12.50
N ALA A 18 22.05 -21.75 -13.65
CA ALA A 18 21.00 -20.77 -13.82
C ALA A 18 19.86 -21.20 -12.89
N SER A 19 19.76 -20.55 -11.73
CA SER A 19 18.54 -20.59 -10.94
C SER A 19 17.47 -19.91 -11.79
N VAL A 20 16.64 -20.70 -12.46
CA VAL A 20 15.36 -20.22 -12.97
C VAL A 20 14.53 -19.94 -11.73
N GLY A 21 14.65 -18.72 -11.20
CA GLY A 21 13.68 -18.22 -10.25
C GLY A 21 12.35 -18.20 -10.99
N SER A 22 11.42 -19.08 -10.62
CA SER A 22 10.03 -18.83 -10.93
C SER A 22 9.72 -17.46 -10.33
N SER A 23 9.53 -16.44 -11.17
CA SER A 23 8.86 -15.24 -10.74
C SER A 23 7.45 -15.69 -10.37
N MET A 24 7.24 -15.95 -9.08
CA MET A 24 5.88 -16.05 -8.56
C MET A 24 5.21 -14.74 -8.95
N ALA A 25 4.14 -14.84 -9.75
CA ALA A 25 3.39 -13.65 -10.14
C ALA A 25 2.93 -12.96 -8.86
N GLU A 26 3.14 -11.65 -8.77
CA GLU A 26 2.65 -10.83 -7.67
C GLU A 26 1.12 -10.94 -7.64
N GLU A 27 0.59 -11.37 -6.50
CA GLU A 27 -0.83 -11.50 -6.23
C GLU A 27 -1.33 -10.24 -5.51
N MET A 28 -2.41 -9.66 -6.03
CA MET A 28 -3.02 -8.44 -5.50
C MET A 28 -4.28 -8.78 -4.71
N LEU A 29 -4.33 -8.37 -3.45
CA LEU A 29 -5.51 -8.42 -2.61
C LEU A 29 -6.25 -7.08 -2.72
N ILE A 30 -7.50 -7.15 -3.17
CA ILE A 30 -8.34 -5.99 -3.50
C ILE A 30 -9.61 -6.07 -2.66
N GLN A 31 -9.97 -4.97 -1.99
CA GLN A 31 -11.19 -4.83 -1.17
C GLN A 31 -12.10 -3.70 -1.67
N ASP A 32 -11.72 -3.05 -2.77
CA ASP A 32 -12.55 -2.18 -3.58
C ASP A 32 -13.13 -2.95 -4.79
N SER A 33 -13.84 -2.26 -5.68
CA SER A 33 -14.42 -2.85 -6.91
C SER A 33 -13.38 -3.38 -7.90
N GLY A 34 -12.09 -3.08 -7.69
CA GLY A 34 -10.97 -3.53 -8.52
C GLY A 34 -10.87 -2.82 -9.86
N ASN A 35 -11.72 -1.82 -10.11
CA ASN A 35 -11.67 -1.02 -11.32
C ASN A 35 -11.76 0.48 -11.00
N GLU A 36 -10.58 1.08 -10.86
CA GLU A 36 -10.40 2.49 -10.53
C GLU A 36 -11.15 3.42 -11.50
N THR A 37 -11.29 3.04 -12.78
CA THR A 37 -12.01 3.85 -13.78
C THR A 37 -13.53 3.84 -13.61
N THR A 38 -14.08 2.83 -12.94
CA THR A 38 -15.51 2.77 -12.59
C THR A 38 -15.81 3.36 -11.22
N VAL A 39 -14.77 3.58 -10.42
CA VAL A 39 -14.87 4.32 -9.17
C VAL A 39 -14.97 5.80 -9.49
N ASN A 40 -15.72 6.53 -8.67
CA ASN A 40 -15.75 7.98 -8.78
C ASN A 40 -14.43 8.56 -8.26
N ILE A 41 -13.39 8.60 -9.11
CA ILE A 41 -12.05 9.11 -8.77
C ILE A 41 -12.09 10.59 -8.33
N SER A 42 -13.18 11.32 -8.62
CA SER A 42 -13.40 12.67 -8.10
C SER A 42 -13.84 12.71 -6.62
N ALA A 43 -14.14 11.55 -6.02
CA ALA A 43 -14.42 11.39 -4.60
C ALA A 43 -13.13 10.99 -3.87
N LEU A 44 -12.36 12.01 -3.49
CA LEU A 44 -11.24 11.85 -2.57
C LEU A 44 -11.65 12.29 -1.16
N TYR A 45 -11.04 11.68 -0.16
CA TYR A 45 -11.30 11.95 1.25
C TYR A 45 -10.01 11.89 2.06
N SER A 46 -9.82 12.87 2.93
CA SER A 46 -8.76 12.91 3.93
C SER A 46 -9.43 12.97 5.29
N SER A 47 -9.12 12.04 6.21
CA SER A 47 -9.53 12.21 7.60
C SER A 47 -8.92 13.50 8.18
N GLY A 48 -7.69 13.84 7.78
CA GLY A 48 -6.95 14.99 8.27
C GLY A 48 -6.55 14.89 9.75
N PHE A 49 -6.93 13.80 10.44
CA PHE A 49 -6.68 13.61 11.86
C PHE A 49 -5.38 12.82 12.04
N LEU A 50 -4.46 13.36 12.85
CA LEU A 50 -3.12 12.77 13.01
C LEU A 50 -3.12 11.32 13.53
N GLY A 51 -4.16 10.94 14.27
CA GLY A 51 -4.29 9.63 14.91
C GLY A 51 -5.41 8.75 14.39
N VAL A 52 -6.05 9.11 13.28
CA VAL A 52 -7.05 8.27 12.62
C VAL A 52 -6.46 7.81 11.29
N ALA A 53 -6.61 6.53 11.00
CA ALA A 53 -6.19 5.94 9.74
C ALA A 53 -7.37 5.46 8.91
N GLU A 54 -7.30 5.64 7.60
CA GLU A 54 -8.03 4.85 6.62
C GLU A 54 -7.46 3.42 6.63
N ALA A 55 -8.24 2.46 7.12
CA ALA A 55 -7.80 1.09 7.35
C ALA A 55 -8.56 0.08 6.50
N VAL A 56 -7.85 -0.89 5.92
CA VAL A 56 -8.43 -1.99 5.14
C VAL A 56 -7.97 -3.32 5.69
N LYS A 57 -8.93 -4.23 5.87
CA LYS A 57 -8.72 -5.62 6.26
C LYS A 57 -8.46 -6.49 5.05
N PHE A 58 -7.46 -7.37 5.13
CA PHE A 58 -7.15 -8.36 4.12
C PHE A 58 -7.03 -9.75 4.74
N THR A 59 -7.35 -10.77 3.94
CA THR A 59 -7.09 -12.18 4.26
C THR A 59 -6.04 -12.71 3.27
N PRO A 60 -4.88 -13.20 3.73
CA PRO A 60 -3.88 -13.75 2.84
C PRO A 60 -4.41 -15.04 2.18
N PRO A 61 -4.02 -15.33 0.92
CA PRO A 61 -4.52 -16.49 0.17
C PRO A 61 -4.07 -17.82 0.78
N LYS A 62 -2.97 -17.80 1.54
CA LYS A 62 -2.40 -18.94 2.27
C LYS A 62 -1.58 -18.42 3.46
N ALA A 63 -1.42 -19.24 4.47
CA ALA A 63 -0.49 -18.95 5.56
C ALA A 63 0.96 -18.86 5.02
N GLY A 64 1.70 -17.86 5.47
CA GLY A 64 3.06 -17.57 5.02
C GLY A 64 3.13 -16.84 3.67
N TRP A 65 2.01 -16.35 3.14
CA TRP A 65 2.03 -15.39 2.02
C TRP A 65 2.80 -14.14 2.44
N ILE A 66 3.68 -13.66 1.58
CA ILE A 66 4.60 -12.58 1.88
C ILE A 66 4.03 -11.29 1.31
N LEU A 67 3.71 -10.32 2.18
CA LEU A 67 3.42 -8.95 1.78
C LEU A 67 4.72 -8.26 1.35
N ASP A 68 4.73 -7.73 0.13
CA ASP A 68 5.88 -7.04 -0.46
C ASP A 68 5.60 -5.54 -0.69
N SER A 69 4.35 -5.15 -1.00
CA SER A 69 3.99 -3.72 -1.13
C SER A 69 2.52 -3.43 -0.82
N VAL A 70 2.21 -2.14 -0.62
CA VAL A 70 0.85 -1.61 -0.51
C VAL A 70 0.65 -0.58 -1.61
N GLN A 71 -0.50 -0.63 -2.29
CA GLN A 71 -0.91 0.37 -3.27
C GLN A 71 -2.08 1.19 -2.74
N ILE A 72 -2.04 2.50 -2.94
CA ILE A 72 -3.02 3.44 -2.40
C ILE A 72 -3.40 4.42 -3.52
N LEU A 73 -4.69 4.51 -3.85
CA LEU A 73 -5.16 5.58 -4.73
C LEU A 73 -5.21 6.87 -3.92
N GLY A 74 -4.41 7.86 -4.29
CA GLY A 74 -4.38 9.12 -3.58
C GLY A 74 -3.89 10.29 -4.42
N TRP A 75 -4.05 11.48 -3.87
CA TRP A 75 -3.56 12.72 -4.46
C TRP A 75 -3.19 13.74 -3.38
N ASP A 76 -2.04 14.38 -3.54
CA ASP A 76 -1.54 15.42 -2.62
C ASP A 76 -1.97 16.84 -3.06
N GLY A 77 -2.80 16.94 -4.09
CA GLY A 77 -3.26 18.21 -4.67
C GLY A 77 -2.25 18.85 -5.61
N TYR A 78 -1.25 18.11 -6.10
CA TYR A 78 -0.34 18.64 -7.12
C TYR A 78 -1.07 18.94 -8.44
N GLU A 79 -1.12 20.23 -8.75
CA GLU A 79 -1.75 20.78 -9.95
C GLU A 79 -0.73 20.98 -11.08
N GLU A 80 -1.20 20.92 -12.32
CA GLU A 80 -0.38 21.12 -13.53
C GLU A 80 0.26 22.53 -13.63
N ASN A 81 -0.21 23.48 -12.81
CA ASN A 81 0.33 24.85 -12.77
C ASN A 81 1.76 24.95 -12.18
N GLY A 82 2.32 23.83 -11.70
CA GLY A 82 3.74 23.69 -11.36
C GLY A 82 4.12 24.08 -9.93
N THR A 83 3.16 24.27 -9.03
CA THR A 83 3.45 24.48 -7.60
C THR A 83 3.36 23.14 -6.87
N LEU A 84 4.50 22.67 -6.35
CA LEU A 84 4.53 21.50 -5.48
C LEU A 84 3.72 21.78 -4.20
N PRO A 85 2.95 20.80 -3.69
CA PRO A 85 2.30 20.94 -2.40
C PRO A 85 3.33 21.02 -1.28
N ASP A 86 2.94 21.61 -0.15
CA ASP A 86 3.79 21.62 1.04
C ASP A 86 4.09 20.20 1.47
N GLU A 87 5.37 19.91 1.72
CA GLU A 87 5.80 18.62 2.24
C GLU A 87 5.18 18.34 3.62
N ARG A 88 4.54 17.18 3.75
CA ARG A 88 3.87 16.71 4.97
C ARG A 88 4.14 15.22 5.15
N MET A 89 4.09 14.79 6.41
CA MET A 89 4.38 13.41 6.75
C MET A 89 3.14 12.54 6.62
N ILE A 90 3.25 11.44 5.88
CA ILE A 90 2.30 10.33 5.89
C ILE A 90 2.81 9.20 6.79
N CYS A 91 1.93 8.29 7.21
CA CYS A 91 2.32 7.09 7.92
C CYS A 91 1.49 5.91 7.45
N MET A 92 2.09 4.73 7.38
CA MET A 92 1.39 3.47 7.11
C MET A 92 1.77 2.44 8.15
N GLU A 93 0.80 1.68 8.63
CA GLU A 93 1.03 0.57 9.54
C GLU A 93 0.47 -0.72 8.95
N ILE A 94 1.21 -1.80 9.17
CA ILE A 94 0.71 -3.16 8.96
C ILE A 94 0.47 -3.76 10.33
N ARG A 95 -0.75 -4.24 10.56
CA ARG A 95 -1.18 -4.84 11.83
C ARG A 95 -1.74 -6.23 11.61
N ASP A 96 -1.57 -7.13 12.57
CA ASP A 96 -2.18 -8.46 12.50
C ASP A 96 -3.67 -8.46 12.85
N GLU A 97 -4.30 -9.63 12.81
CA GLU A 97 -5.72 -9.84 13.15
C GLU A 97 -6.12 -9.32 14.54
N ASN A 98 -5.17 -9.23 15.46
CA ASN A 98 -5.35 -8.73 16.83
C ASN A 98 -4.93 -7.26 16.98
N LEU A 99 -4.77 -6.56 15.85
CA LEU A 99 -4.31 -5.18 15.74
C LEU A 99 -2.92 -4.92 16.32
N ARG A 100 -2.09 -5.95 16.48
CA ARG A 100 -0.70 -5.78 16.92
C ARG A 100 0.13 -5.25 15.76
N LEU A 101 0.95 -4.22 16.02
CA LEU A 101 1.82 -3.62 15.02
C LEU A 101 2.89 -4.61 14.55
N LEU A 102 2.91 -4.89 13.25
CA LEU A 102 3.93 -5.71 12.58
C LEU A 102 5.00 -4.84 11.92
N TYR A 103 4.57 -3.74 11.31
CA TYR A 103 5.46 -2.82 10.60
C TYR A 103 4.89 -1.40 10.58
N ARG A 104 5.76 -0.40 10.58
CA ARG A 104 5.42 1.01 10.42
C ARG A 104 6.35 1.66 9.42
N PHE A 105 5.75 2.39 8.49
CA PHE A 105 6.39 3.26 7.52
C PHE A 105 6.00 4.72 7.81
N THR A 106 6.94 5.66 7.63
CA THR A 106 6.69 7.09 7.79
C THR A 106 7.65 7.86 6.89
N ASP A 107 7.11 8.69 6.02
CA ASP A 107 7.88 9.48 5.05
C ASP A 107 7.06 10.70 4.60
N SER A 108 7.65 11.53 3.76
CA SER A 108 7.00 12.56 2.96
C SER A 108 5.99 11.95 1.98
N GLN A 109 4.91 12.68 1.69
CA GLN A 109 3.94 12.26 0.67
C GLN A 109 4.47 12.40 -0.76
N LEU A 110 5.39 13.35 -0.98
CA LEU A 110 5.79 13.78 -2.34
C LEU A 110 6.31 12.63 -3.23
N PRO A 111 7.16 11.71 -2.75
CA PRO A 111 7.65 10.62 -3.60
C PRO A 111 6.58 9.63 -4.06
N TYR A 112 5.41 9.64 -3.41
CA TYR A 112 4.39 8.60 -3.56
C TYR A 112 3.11 9.11 -4.22
N PHE A 113 2.76 10.39 -4.01
CA PHE A 113 1.43 10.92 -4.35
C PHE A 113 1.44 12.19 -5.21
N THR A 114 2.60 12.71 -5.59
CA THR A 114 2.73 13.87 -6.51
C THR A 114 2.51 13.43 -7.97
N PHE A 115 1.25 13.20 -8.31
CA PHE A 115 0.82 12.87 -9.68
C PHE A 115 0.33 14.12 -10.41
N SER A 116 0.73 14.27 -11.68
CA SER A 116 0.36 15.46 -12.47
C SER A 116 -1.11 15.42 -12.88
N GLY A 117 -1.91 16.34 -12.33
CA GLY A 117 -3.24 16.70 -12.83
C GLY A 117 -4.38 15.71 -12.52
N MET A 118 -4.09 14.50 -12.03
CA MET A 118 -5.09 13.54 -11.57
C MET A 118 -4.54 12.64 -10.45
N PRO A 119 -5.41 12.09 -9.58
CA PRO A 119 -5.03 11.06 -8.60
C PRO A 119 -4.39 9.83 -9.25
N GLY A 120 -3.54 9.14 -8.50
CA GLY A 120 -2.84 7.95 -8.99
C GLY A 120 -2.57 6.92 -7.89
N MET A 121 -2.14 5.73 -8.30
CA MET A 121 -1.78 4.64 -7.40
C MET A 121 -0.35 4.85 -6.89
N GLY A 122 -0.22 5.35 -5.66
CA GLY A 122 1.04 5.36 -4.93
C GLY A 122 1.41 3.95 -4.48
N VAL A 123 2.69 3.59 -4.55
CA VAL A 123 3.19 2.27 -4.12
C VAL A 123 4.19 2.47 -3.00
N ILE A 124 3.89 1.87 -1.83
CA ILE A 124 4.78 1.86 -0.68
C ILE A 124 5.30 0.43 -0.52
N GLU A 125 6.59 0.24 -0.81
CA GLU A 125 7.29 -1.03 -0.56
C GLU A 125 7.41 -1.27 0.95
N VAL A 126 7.22 -2.52 1.36
CA VAL A 126 7.44 -2.95 2.74
C VAL A 126 8.56 -4.00 2.77
N PRO A 127 9.27 -4.18 3.90
CA PRO A 127 10.10 -5.37 4.05
C PRO A 127 9.22 -6.61 3.83
N SER A 128 9.76 -7.71 3.29
CA SER A 128 8.98 -8.95 3.11
C SER A 128 8.42 -9.45 4.44
N LEU A 129 7.10 -9.34 4.63
CA LEU A 129 6.40 -9.70 5.87
C LEU A 129 5.52 -10.94 5.65
N PRO A 130 5.81 -12.08 6.31
CA PRO A 130 4.95 -13.25 6.21
C PRO A 130 3.63 -13.05 6.98
N MET A 131 2.50 -13.16 6.27
CA MET A 131 1.14 -13.07 6.80
C MET A 131 0.60 -14.48 7.07
N ASN A 132 0.16 -14.72 8.30
CA ASN A 132 -0.34 -16.02 8.75
C ASN A 132 -1.84 -16.05 9.07
N GLY A 133 -2.49 -14.89 9.01
CA GLY A 133 -3.91 -14.71 9.27
C GLY A 133 -4.34 -13.36 8.71
N ASP A 134 -5.55 -12.94 9.05
CA ASP A 134 -6.04 -11.62 8.64
C ASP A 134 -5.06 -10.53 9.09
N PHE A 135 -4.96 -9.48 8.30
CA PHE A 135 -4.13 -8.33 8.60
C PHE A 135 -4.80 -7.05 8.15
N TYR A 136 -4.33 -5.93 8.69
CA TYR A 136 -4.83 -4.60 8.38
C TYR A 136 -3.71 -3.74 7.86
N VAL A 137 -4.00 -3.01 6.79
CA VAL A 137 -3.21 -1.86 6.37
C VAL A 137 -3.91 -0.62 6.90
N CYS A 138 -3.24 0.17 7.73
CA CYS A 138 -3.76 1.43 8.27
C CYS A 138 -2.92 2.58 7.69
N PHE A 139 -3.52 3.39 6.81
CA PHE A 139 -2.88 4.57 6.25
C PHE A 139 -3.33 5.81 7.01
N TYR A 140 -2.37 6.63 7.46
CA TYR A 140 -2.63 7.89 8.13
C TYR A 140 -2.26 9.00 7.15
N ASP A 141 -3.28 9.59 6.52
CA ASP A 141 -3.13 10.66 5.54
C ASP A 141 -2.57 11.95 6.14
N ARG A 142 -2.93 12.25 7.41
CA ARG A 142 -2.49 13.43 8.17
C ARG A 142 -2.69 14.78 7.46
N GLY A 143 -3.68 14.87 6.58
CA GLY A 143 -3.96 16.04 5.73
C GLY A 143 -2.92 16.27 4.63
N ALA A 144 -2.10 15.27 4.33
CA ALA A 144 -1.11 15.32 3.26
C ALA A 144 -1.63 14.77 1.93
N VAL A 145 -2.57 13.82 1.98
CA VAL A 145 -3.05 13.08 0.81
C VAL A 145 -4.56 12.86 0.95
N ASP A 146 -5.34 13.20 -0.05
CA ASP A 146 -6.73 12.74 -0.12
C ASP A 146 -6.77 11.35 -0.75
N ILE A 147 -7.49 10.41 -0.12
CA ILE A 147 -7.56 8.98 -0.48
C ILE A 147 -8.81 8.68 -1.29
N GLY A 148 -8.66 7.79 -2.27
CA GLY A 148 -9.75 7.34 -3.14
C GLY A 148 -10.83 6.56 -2.39
N LEU A 149 -12.10 6.93 -2.66
CA LEU A 149 -13.29 6.27 -2.15
C LEU A 149 -13.97 5.43 -3.22
N ASP A 150 -14.31 4.18 -2.88
CA ASP A 150 -15.21 3.36 -3.68
C ASP A 150 -16.52 3.06 -2.94
N TRP A 151 -17.62 3.49 -3.57
CA TRP A 151 -18.98 3.33 -3.07
C TRP A 151 -19.64 2.04 -3.56
N ASN A 152 -19.04 1.36 -4.53
CA ASN A 152 -19.62 0.18 -5.16
C ASN A 152 -19.34 -1.05 -4.31
N LYS A 153 -20.39 -1.84 -4.02
CA LYS A 153 -20.29 -3.15 -3.36
C LYS A 153 -19.43 -3.10 -2.09
N VAL A 154 -19.85 -2.33 -1.09
CA VAL A 154 -19.14 -2.27 0.20
C VAL A 154 -19.24 -3.62 0.91
N GLU A 155 -18.11 -4.29 1.09
CA GLU A 155 -18.03 -5.65 1.68
C GLU A 155 -17.70 -5.62 3.19
N GLY A 156 -17.58 -4.44 3.78
CA GLY A 156 -17.36 -4.27 5.23
C GLY A 156 -15.91 -4.48 5.69
N ASN A 157 -14.94 -4.38 4.77
CA ASN A 157 -13.51 -4.53 5.07
C ASN A 157 -12.75 -3.20 5.18
N SER A 158 -13.45 -2.07 5.08
CA SER A 158 -12.86 -0.73 5.25
C SER A 158 -13.35 -0.08 6.54
N PHE A 159 -12.41 0.58 7.23
CA PHE A 159 -12.58 1.13 8.56
C PHE A 159 -11.86 2.48 8.69
N PHE A 160 -12.27 3.26 9.67
CA PHE A 160 -11.39 4.18 10.36
C PHE A 160 -10.76 3.45 11.56
N TYR A 161 -9.45 3.53 11.69
CA TYR A 161 -8.72 3.01 12.85
C TYR A 161 -8.27 4.17 13.74
N ASP A 162 -8.76 4.23 14.97
CA ASP A 162 -8.34 5.20 15.97
C ASP A 162 -7.13 4.66 16.74
N MET A 163 -5.96 5.29 16.58
CA MET A 163 -4.73 4.84 17.22
C MET A 163 -4.73 5.00 18.75
N MET A 164 -5.57 5.87 19.30
CA MET A 164 -5.64 6.18 20.71
C MET A 164 -6.48 5.15 21.47
N THR A 165 -7.60 4.74 20.90
CA THR A 165 -8.50 3.74 21.49
C THR A 165 -8.17 2.32 21.02
N GLY A 166 -7.57 2.19 19.83
CA GLY A 166 -7.35 0.91 19.16
C GLY A 166 -8.62 0.36 18.50
N GLU A 167 -9.65 1.18 18.34
CA GLU A 167 -10.93 0.76 17.77
C GLU A 167 -10.94 0.82 16.24
N LEU A 168 -11.65 -0.13 15.63
CA LEU A 168 -12.03 -0.11 14.22
C LEU A 168 -13.48 0.33 14.12
N ILE A 169 -13.71 1.44 13.44
CA ILE A 169 -15.04 2.00 13.17
C ILE A 169 -15.30 1.75 11.68
N PRO A 170 -16.45 1.19 11.26
CA PRO A 170 -16.76 1.04 9.84
C PRO A 170 -16.56 2.35 9.07
N ALA A 171 -15.95 2.26 7.88
CA ALA A 171 -15.71 3.44 7.06
C ALA A 171 -17.03 3.93 6.47
N GLU A 172 -17.57 4.99 7.07
CA GLU A 172 -18.74 5.69 6.56
C GLU A 172 -18.41 7.18 6.47
N VAL A 173 -18.66 7.78 5.31
CA VAL A 173 -18.33 9.19 5.06
C VAL A 173 -19.55 9.96 4.60
N GLY A 174 -19.64 11.23 5.03
CA GLY A 174 -20.69 12.14 4.62
C GLY A 174 -20.46 12.67 3.20
N THR A 175 -21.53 13.07 2.53
CA THR A 175 -21.43 13.80 1.26
C THR A 175 -21.62 15.30 1.51
N LYS A 176 -21.07 16.16 0.65
CA LYS A 176 -21.12 17.64 0.82
C LYS A 176 -22.53 18.23 1.03
N ASN A 177 -23.60 17.48 0.74
CA ASN A 177 -24.99 17.93 0.81
C ASN A 177 -25.90 17.00 1.64
N SER A 178 -25.36 16.06 2.42
CA SER A 178 -26.16 15.15 3.25
C SER A 178 -25.50 14.91 4.60
N GLU A 179 -26.31 14.84 5.65
CA GLU A 179 -25.90 14.37 6.98
C GLU A 179 -25.86 12.84 7.07
N GLU A 180 -26.35 12.15 6.04
CA GLU A 180 -26.27 10.70 5.94
C GLU A 180 -24.82 10.26 5.69
N LEU A 181 -24.31 9.43 6.61
CA LEU A 181 -23.06 8.72 6.41
C LEU A 181 -23.33 7.50 5.56
N ILE A 182 -22.55 7.34 4.50
CA ILE A 182 -22.70 6.24 3.57
C ILE A 182 -21.45 5.36 3.71
N PRO A 183 -21.58 4.02 3.75
CA PRO A 183 -20.43 3.12 3.78
C PRO A 183 -19.55 3.26 2.53
N VAL A 184 -18.24 3.12 2.71
CA VAL A 184 -17.23 3.17 1.63
C VAL A 184 -16.21 2.06 1.75
N ASN A 185 -15.58 1.72 0.63
CA ASN A 185 -14.29 1.05 0.60
C ASN A 185 -13.18 2.07 0.35
N TRP A 186 -12.08 2.00 1.12
CA TRP A 186 -10.86 2.70 0.76
C TRP A 186 -10.18 1.99 -0.40
N ILE A 187 -9.64 2.72 -1.37
CA ILE A 187 -8.82 2.12 -2.42
C ILE A 187 -7.38 1.97 -1.90
N ILE A 188 -7.22 0.99 -1.03
CA ILE A 188 -5.95 0.51 -0.50
C ILE A 188 -5.88 -0.98 -0.84
N ARG A 189 -4.75 -1.42 -1.40
CA ARG A 189 -4.53 -2.79 -1.87
C ARG A 189 -3.21 -3.32 -1.35
N ALA A 190 -3.13 -4.64 -1.19
CA ALA A 190 -1.94 -5.32 -0.71
C ALA A 190 -1.40 -6.26 -1.78
N ALA A 191 -0.09 -6.24 -2.04
CA ALA A 191 0.54 -7.02 -3.10
C ALA A 191 1.70 -7.88 -2.56
N GLY A 192 1.82 -9.10 -3.06
CA GLY A 192 2.74 -10.10 -2.50
C GLY A 192 2.70 -11.48 -3.15
N ARG A 193 3.19 -12.54 -2.46
CA ARG A 193 3.44 -13.87 -3.06
C ARG A 193 3.38 -15.08 -2.10
#